data_AF-A0A939ZVD4-F1
#
_entry.id   AF-A0A939ZVD4-F1
#
_cell.length_a   1.000
_cell.length_b   1.000
_cell.length_c   1.000
_cell.angle_alpha   90.00
_cell.angle_beta   90.00
_cell.angle_gamma   90.00
#
_symmetry.space_group_name_H-M   'P 1'
#
loop_
_entity.id
_entity.type
_entity.pdbx_description
1 polymer ?
#
loop_
_entity_poly.entity_id
_entity_poly.type
_entity_poly.pdbx_seq_one_letter_code
_entity_poly.pdbx_strand_id
1 'polypeptide(L)'
;MSNQYAGTQTEKNLQTAFAGESQARNKYTYFASVAKKEGFEQISAIFLATADNEKEHAKMWFKELGELGSTAQNLGAAADGENFEWTDMYEG
;
A
#
# COMPACT_ATOMS: atom_id res chain seq x y z
N MET A 1 8.66 -14.26 12.75
CA MET A 1 9.59 -13.49 13.60
C MET A 1 8.94 -12.15 13.83
N SER A 2 8.86 -11.64 15.07
CA SER A 2 8.32 -10.30 15.27
C SER A 2 9.31 -9.27 14.73
N ASN A 3 8.82 -8.20 14.10
CA ASN A 3 9.68 -7.11 13.65
C ASN A 3 10.36 -6.42 14.84
N GLN A 4 11.41 -5.63 14.58
CA GLN A 4 12.19 -4.97 15.65
C GLN A 4 11.40 -3.92 16.45
N TYR A 5 10.20 -3.54 15.97
CA TYR A 5 9.32 -2.55 16.58
C TYR A 5 8.11 -3.18 17.28
N ALA A 6 8.03 -4.50 17.37
CA ALA A 6 6.86 -5.22 17.86
C ALA A 6 6.36 -4.69 19.20
N GLY A 7 5.08 -4.29 19.24
CA GLY A 7 4.40 -3.75 20.42
C GLY A 7 4.69 -2.27 20.71
N THR A 8 5.54 -1.60 19.93
CA THR A 8 5.88 -0.19 20.15
C THR A 8 4.92 0.76 19.42
N GLN A 9 4.94 2.04 19.81
CA GLN A 9 4.26 3.09 19.06
C GLN A 9 4.85 3.27 17.65
N THR A 10 6.14 2.96 17.46
CA THR A 10 6.80 3.04 16.15
C THR A 10 6.21 2.04 15.17
N GLU A 11 5.92 0.80 15.59
CA GLU A 11 5.25 -0.19 14.74
C GLU A 11 3.89 0.32 14.26
N LYS A 12 3.07 0.85 15.17
CA LYS A 12 1.76 1.44 14.84
C LYS A 12 1.89 2.61 13.86
N ASN A 13 2.90 3.47 14.06
CA ASN A 13 3.16 4.60 13.17
C ASN A 13 3.57 4.11 11.77
N LEU A 14 4.42 3.09 11.67
CA LEU A 14 4.84 2.51 10.39
C LEU A 14 3.68 1.83 9.67
N GLN A 15 2.82 1.09 10.37
CA GLN A 15 1.60 0.50 9.81
C GLN A 15 0.64 1.59 9.30
N THR A 16 0.46 2.66 10.08
CA THR A 16 -0.37 3.81 9.69
C THR A 16 0.20 4.51 8.45
N ALA A 17 1.53 4.70 8.40
CA ALA A 17 2.21 5.27 7.25
C ALA A 17 2.04 4.38 6.01
N PHE A 18 2.29 3.07 6.12
CA PHE A 18 2.07 2.12 5.02
C PHE A 18 0.63 2.17 4.47
N ALA A 19 -0.37 2.19 5.35
CA ALA A 19 -1.77 2.32 4.95
C ALA A 19 -2.05 3.66 4.26
N GLY A 20 -1.51 4.77 4.80
CA GLY A 20 -1.65 6.11 4.24
C GLY A 20 -1.06 6.23 2.84
N GLU A 21 0.19 5.79 2.66
CA GLU A 21 0.89 5.83 1.37
C GLU A 21 0.21 4.93 0.32
N SER A 22 -0.28 3.75 0.74
CA SER A 22 -1.02 2.83 -0.15
C SER A 22 -2.33 3.46 -0.64
N GLN A 23 -3.05 4.15 0.25
CA GLN A 23 -4.26 4.88 -0.13
C GLN A 23 -3.94 6.10 -1.00
N ALA A 24 -2.85 6.83 -0.71
CA ALA A 24 -2.42 8.00 -1.48
C ALA A 24 -2.09 7.62 -2.92
N ARG A 25 -1.30 6.54 -3.12
CA ARG A 25 -1.03 5.95 -4.44
C ARG A 25 -2.31 5.74 -5.24
N ASN A 26 -3.30 5.06 -4.67
CA ASN A 26 -4.56 4.77 -5.37
C ASN A 26 -5.36 6.04 -5.67
N LYS A 27 -5.41 7.02 -4.75
CA LYS A 27 -6.05 8.31 -5.01
C LYS A 27 -5.38 9.03 -6.19
N TYR A 28 -4.05 9.09 -6.21
CA TYR A 28 -3.32 9.79 -7.26
C TYR A 28 -3.46 9.10 -8.63
N THR A 29 -3.52 7.77 -8.70
CA THR A 29 -3.83 7.09 -9.97
C THR A 29 -5.25 7.40 -10.47
N TYR A 30 -6.23 7.54 -9.56
CA TYR A 30 -7.58 7.97 -9.94
C TYR A 30 -7.62 9.42 -10.40
N PHE A 31 -6.91 10.31 -9.72
CA PHE A 31 -6.81 11.73 -10.10
C PHE A 31 -6.11 11.91 -11.45
N ALA A 32 -5.07 11.12 -11.73
CA ALA A 32 -4.43 11.08 -13.04
C ALA A 32 -5.44 10.77 -14.16
N SER A 33 -6.35 9.82 -13.95
CA SER A 33 -7.40 9.47 -14.91
C SER A 33 -8.40 10.62 -15.12
N VAL A 34 -8.78 11.33 -14.05
CA VAL A 34 -9.64 12.52 -14.15
C VAL A 34 -8.93 13.63 -14.95
N ALA A 35 -7.69 13.98 -14.58
CA ALA A 35 -6.90 15.00 -15.27
C ALA A 35 -6.73 14.69 -16.76
N LYS A 36 -6.54 13.42 -17.12
CA LYS A 36 -6.47 12.98 -18.52
C LYS A 36 -7.78 13.19 -19.27
N LYS A 37 -8.92 12.83 -18.65
CA LYS A 37 -10.27 13.04 -19.25
C LYS A 37 -10.57 14.51 -19.49
N GLU A 38 -10.03 15.40 -18.65
CA GLU A 38 -10.14 16.85 -18.80
C GLU A 38 -9.15 17.46 -19.80
N GLY A 39 -8.26 16.64 -20.38
CA GLY A 39 -7.25 17.07 -21.36
C GLY A 39 -5.95 17.59 -20.75
N PHE A 40 -5.75 17.48 -19.44
CA PHE A 40 -4.54 17.89 -18.74
C PHE A 40 -3.48 16.77 -18.70
N GLU A 41 -2.90 16.46 -19.86
CA GLU A 41 -1.93 15.35 -20.00
C GLU A 41 -0.72 15.49 -19.08
N GLN A 42 -0.16 16.71 -18.92
CA GLN A 42 0.98 16.94 -18.03
C GLN A 42 0.61 16.72 -16.56
N ILE A 43 -0.58 17.16 -16.14
CA ILE A 43 -1.06 16.98 -14.76
C ILE A 43 -1.32 15.50 -14.48
N SER A 44 -1.89 14.78 -15.45
CA SER A 44 -2.05 13.32 -15.38
C SER A 44 -0.70 12.63 -15.16
N ALA A 45 0.32 12.98 -15.94
CA ALA A 45 1.66 12.42 -15.80
C ALA A 45 2.29 12.74 -14.43
N ILE A 46 2.09 13.95 -13.91
CA ILE A 46 2.57 14.33 -12.57
C ILE A 46 1.89 13.48 -11.50
N PHE A 47 0.56 13.31 -11.54
CA PHE A 47 -0.13 12.45 -10.59
C PHE A 47 0.37 11.01 -10.63
N LEU A 48 0.63 10.46 -11.81
CA LEU A 48 1.19 9.11 -11.93
C LEU A 48 2.60 9.01 -11.35
N ALA A 49 3.46 10.00 -11.62
CA ALA A 49 4.80 10.06 -11.03
C ALA A 49 4.74 10.16 -9.50
N THR A 50 3.81 10.96 -8.95
CA THR A 50 3.60 11.03 -7.50
C THR A 50 3.09 9.70 -6.95
N ALA A 51 2.15 9.03 -7.62
CA ALA A 51 1.68 7.71 -7.21
C ALA A 51 2.80 6.67 -7.15
N ASP A 52 3.75 6.73 -8.10
CA ASP A 52 4.93 5.88 -8.09
C ASP A 52 5.90 6.21 -6.94
N ASN A 53 6.00 7.47 -6.52
CA ASN A 53 6.76 7.84 -5.32
C ASN A 53 6.11 7.26 -4.06
N GLU A 54 4.79 7.38 -3.90
CA GLU A 54 4.11 6.83 -2.72
C GLU A 54 4.18 5.31 -2.66
N LYS A 55 4.23 4.64 -3.82
CA LYS A 55 4.51 3.20 -3.90
C LYS A 55 5.89 2.87 -3.31
N GLU A 56 6.93 3.66 -3.61
CA GLU A 56 8.27 3.43 -3.04
C GLU A 56 8.33 3.80 -1.55
N HIS A 57 7.61 4.84 -1.09
CA HIS A 57 7.46 5.14 0.34
C HIS A 57 6.79 3.98 1.10
N ALA A 58 5.64 3.50 0.61
CA ALA A 58 4.93 2.37 1.20
C ALA A 58 5.84 1.12 1.28
N LYS A 59 6.57 0.84 0.20
CA LYS A 59 7.51 -0.29 0.15
C LYS A 59 8.65 -0.17 1.17
N MET A 60 9.12 1.03 1.46
CA MET A 60 10.12 1.26 2.51
C MET A 60 9.56 0.86 3.88
N TRP A 61 8.36 1.34 4.24
CA TRP A 61 7.73 1.00 5.52
C TRP A 61 7.38 -0.49 5.63
N PHE A 62 6.91 -1.09 4.54
CA PHE A 62 6.59 -2.52 4.49
C PHE A 62 7.83 -3.39 4.70
N LYS A 63 8.99 -2.98 4.17
CA LYS A 63 10.29 -3.62 4.46
C LYS A 63 10.71 -3.45 5.90
N GLU A 64 10.56 -2.24 6.45
CA GLU A 64 10.95 -1.91 7.82
C GLU A 64 10.13 -2.71 8.87
N LEU A 65 8.87 -3.00 8.54
CA LEU A 65 8.00 -3.89 9.29
C LEU A 65 8.32 -5.38 9.10
N GLY A 66 9.26 -5.74 8.22
CA GLY A 66 9.65 -7.14 7.97
C GLY A 66 8.60 -7.96 7.21
N GLU A 67 7.67 -7.29 6.51
CA GLU A 67 6.54 -7.95 5.83
C GLU A 67 6.91 -8.49 4.43
N LEU A 68 8.09 -8.17 3.90
CA LEU A 68 8.60 -8.77 2.65
C LEU A 68 9.48 -9.99 2.94
N GLY A 69 8.97 -11.17 2.58
CA GLY A 69 9.69 -12.44 2.63
C GLY A 69 10.01 -13.01 1.24
N SER A 70 10.30 -14.32 1.22
CA SER A 70 10.39 -15.10 -0.01
C SER A 70 9.05 -15.16 -0.76
N THR A 71 9.07 -15.53 -2.05
CA THR A 71 7.84 -15.68 -2.83
C THR A 71 6.83 -16.62 -2.18
N ALA A 72 7.28 -17.74 -1.59
CA ALA A 72 6.39 -18.67 -0.90
C ALA A 72 5.72 -18.04 0.34
N GLN A 73 6.47 -17.26 1.12
CA GLN A 73 5.92 -16.55 2.28
C GLN A 73 4.94 -15.47 1.87
N ASN A 74 5.26 -14.69 0.83
CA ASN A 74 4.39 -13.63 0.33
C ASN A 74 3.09 -14.20 -0.26
N LEU A 75 3.15 -15.36 -0.93
CA LEU A 75 1.96 -16.07 -1.40
C LEU A 75 1.08 -16.57 -0.25
N GLY A 76 1.69 -17.08 0.83
CA GLY A 76 0.95 -17.46 2.05
C GLY A 76 0.22 -16.26 2.66
N ALA A 77 0.93 -15.15 2.88
CA ALA A 77 0.34 -13.93 3.42
C ALA A 77 -0.80 -13.38 2.53
N ALA A 78 -0.66 -13.45 1.20
CA ALA A 78 -1.72 -13.06 0.28
C ALA A 78 -2.94 -13.99 0.39
N ALA A 79 -2.74 -15.31 0.42
CA ALA A 79 -3.83 -16.28 0.56
C ALA A 79 -4.60 -16.12 1.88
N ASP A 80 -3.88 -15.87 2.99
CA ASP A 80 -4.49 -15.62 4.30
C ASP A 80 -5.33 -14.34 4.29
N GLY A 81 -4.83 -13.27 3.66
CA GLY A 81 -5.55 -12.01 3.50
C GLY A 81 -6.84 -12.18 2.68
N GLU A 82 -6.74 -12.77 1.49
CA GLU A 82 -7.90 -13.02 0.62
C GLU A 82 -8.93 -13.93 1.29
N ASN A 83 -8.49 -14.95 2.04
CA ASN A 83 -9.40 -15.81 2.79
C ASN A 83 -10.19 -15.00 3.82
N PHE A 84 -9.51 -14.20 4.65
CA PHE A 84 -10.17 -13.33 5.63
C PHE A 84 -11.16 -12.36 4.99
N GLU A 85 -10.80 -11.76 3.85
CA GLU A 85 -11.71 -10.88 3.13
C GLU A 85 -13.01 -11.60 2.73
N TRP A 86 -12.88 -12.80 2.18
CA TRP A 86 -14.01 -13.61 1.72
C TRP A 86 -14.86 -14.19 2.86
N THR A 87 -14.25 -14.72 3.92
CA THR A 87 -14.94 -15.44 5.00
C THR A 87 -15.42 -14.58 6.15
N ASP A 88 -14.86 -13.39 6.35
CA ASP A 88 -15.17 -12.58 7.53
C ASP A 88 -15.53 -11.14 7.17
N MET A 89 -14.76 -10.50 6.27
CA MET A 89 -14.96 -9.08 5.96
C MET A 89 -16.17 -8.82 5.06
N TYR A 90 -16.39 -9.65 4.03
CA TYR A 90 -17.44 -9.47 3.03
C TYR A 90 -18.71 -10.32 3.27
N GLU A 91 -18.77 -11.16 4.31
CA GLU A 91 -19.96 -11.98 4.63
C GLU A 91 -21.20 -11.18 5.12
N GLY A 92 -21.17 -9.84 5.05
CA GLY A 92 -22.25 -8.94 5.45
C GLY A 92 -23.39 -8.81 4.44
#